data_AF-A0A954D405-F1
#
_entry.id   AF-A0A954D405-F1
#
_cell.length_a   1.000
_cell.length_b   1.000
_cell.length_c   1.000
_cell.angle_alpha   90.00
_cell.angle_beta   90.00
_cell.angle_gamma   90.00
#
_symmetry.space_group_name_H-M   'P 1'
#
loop_
_entity.id
_entity.type
_entity.pdbx_description
1 polymer ?
#
loop_
_entity_poly.entity_id
_entity_poly.type
_entity_poly.pdbx_seq_one_letter_code
_entity_poly.pdbx_strand_id
1 'polypeptide(L)'
;FRHTRKELPRRGSIHISVPMTADGMTTNLWTRLGITGRGAPTAAVAPTDDLAEIADQLIELAVRLRSHLSLAEDVETSNRAIARLLELIDANRDSARFAEVTQKLASTTTRVHDHVDRTSSALQEATSAIDEFGATVDAFDGELAELGRNFDKIAEASQGIQRIAEQSRMLALNARIEAARAGGEVGEAFSVVAREVAELSKSTQGLNQTIATDVEQIHGTLERTASHFSRNRDNLQTAREAVASVSHHARELGDDSETLIEACDTVRQIAQGHVAVQGALEKVARHCQWIDESGSALTADLPQSAALLVRLVRGCGSELGPRLGAIQDFDTAVLKALRDTDLDGVDAILERVDATGLDPAVLLPRLSELASSLHRQSGTEDLSTEAYLRHGLVIERALDWLDAHQCARPVPDAPRVVLGNAFEDHHDLGRRLVAAALRGAGFVVHDLGLSVSNETFVAKAREVDADVIGVSALLLHTASRIPELKRALSDAGLGHIPVVAGGAPFLVDPQLYHRFEADGTGRNPDDAVRLIRQLAQQKRGARS
;
A
#
# COMPACT_ATOMS: atom_id res chain seq x y z
N PHE A 1 -14.06 -6.74 -30.04
CA PHE A 1 -13.36 -7.50 -31.10
C PHE A 1 -13.42 -8.99 -30.79
N ARG A 2 -13.94 -9.81 -31.71
CA ARG A 2 -14.01 -11.28 -31.60
C ARG A 2 -12.74 -11.89 -32.19
N HIS A 3 -11.84 -12.41 -31.36
CA HIS A 3 -11.06 -13.64 -31.61
C HIS A 3 -10.13 -13.93 -30.42
N THR A 4 -9.90 -15.24 -30.20
CA THR A 4 -9.06 -15.88 -29.18
C THR A 4 -9.49 -15.78 -27.71
N ARG A 5 -10.67 -16.33 -27.40
CA ARG A 5 -10.86 -17.06 -26.12
C ARG A 5 -10.06 -18.37 -26.22
N LYS A 6 -8.81 -18.39 -25.77
CA LYS A 6 -8.22 -19.64 -25.30
C LYS A 6 -8.81 -19.86 -23.91
N GLU A 7 -9.68 -20.86 -23.80
CA GLU A 7 -10.22 -21.29 -22.51
C GLU A 7 -9.04 -21.64 -21.58
N LEU A 8 -8.87 -20.85 -20.51
CA LEU A 8 -8.10 -21.31 -19.36
C LEU A 8 -8.79 -22.57 -18.82
N PRO A 9 -8.03 -23.61 -18.43
CA PRO A 9 -8.61 -24.89 -18.03
C PRO A 9 -9.59 -24.68 -16.87
N ARG A 10 -10.83 -25.16 -17.06
CA ARG A 10 -11.87 -25.14 -16.04
C ARG A 10 -11.40 -25.92 -14.82
N ARG A 11 -11.58 -25.32 -13.63
CA ARG A 11 -11.65 -25.95 -12.29
C ARG A 11 -11.31 -27.45 -12.28
N GLY A 12 -10.04 -27.78 -12.48
CA GLY A 12 -9.45 -28.90 -11.79
C GLY A 12 -9.06 -28.32 -10.45
N SER A 13 -9.65 -28.78 -9.36
CA SER A 13 -9.03 -28.67 -8.05
C SER A 13 -7.57 -29.09 -8.23
N ILE A 14 -6.63 -28.14 -8.22
CA ILE A 14 -5.23 -28.49 -8.08
C ILE A 14 -5.12 -28.96 -6.63
N HIS A 15 -5.47 -30.23 -6.43
CA HIS A 15 -5.07 -30.97 -5.26
C HIS A 15 -3.57 -31.14 -5.40
N ILE A 16 -2.82 -30.13 -4.94
CA ILE A 16 -1.45 -30.36 -4.52
C ILE A 16 -1.56 -31.17 -3.24
N SER A 17 -1.75 -32.47 -3.39
CA SER A 17 -1.55 -33.43 -2.30
C SER A 17 -0.04 -33.43 -2.04
N VAL A 18 0.44 -32.49 -1.24
CA VAL A 18 1.79 -32.58 -0.66
C VAL A 18 1.72 -33.75 0.33
N PRO A 19 2.30 -34.92 0.04
CA PRO A 19 2.35 -35.96 1.02
C PRO A 19 3.42 -35.57 2.03
N MET A 20 2.94 -35.17 3.21
CA MET A 20 3.64 -35.29 4.49
C MET A 20 4.75 -34.26 4.78
N THR A 21 4.73 -33.81 6.03
CA THR A 21 5.71 -32.95 6.70
C THR A 21 7.10 -33.59 6.73
N ALA A 22 8.15 -32.76 6.87
CA ALA A 22 9.54 -33.20 7.03
C ALA A 22 9.73 -34.22 8.18
N ASP A 23 8.90 -34.16 9.22
CA ASP A 23 8.83 -35.15 10.31
C ASP A 23 8.45 -36.58 9.86
N GLY A 24 7.70 -36.69 8.75
CA GLY A 24 7.32 -37.98 8.17
C GLY A 24 8.43 -38.64 7.36
N MET A 25 9.43 -37.88 6.88
CA MET A 25 10.53 -38.41 6.07
C MET A 25 11.61 -39.09 6.92
N THR A 26 11.96 -38.53 8.07
CA THR A 26 12.99 -39.10 8.96
C THR A 26 12.49 -40.38 9.66
N THR A 27 11.22 -40.39 10.06
CA THR A 27 10.64 -41.49 10.84
C THR A 27 10.38 -42.76 10.00
N ASN A 28 10.31 -42.65 8.66
CA ASN A 28 9.94 -43.79 7.80
C ASN A 28 11.01 -44.23 6.81
N LEU A 29 12.20 -43.60 6.81
CA LEU A 29 13.32 -44.05 5.98
C LEU A 29 13.76 -45.45 6.43
N TRP A 30 13.99 -45.67 7.71
CA TRP A 30 14.50 -46.94 8.27
C TRP A 30 13.60 -48.16 8.03
N THR A 31 12.29 -47.98 8.17
CA THR A 31 11.29 -49.02 7.87
C THR A 31 11.24 -49.34 6.38
N ARG A 32 11.36 -48.32 5.52
CA ARG A 32 11.44 -48.48 4.05
C ARG A 32 12.79 -49.05 3.59
N LEU A 33 13.86 -48.85 4.34
CA LEU A 33 15.19 -49.44 4.14
C LEU A 33 15.26 -50.91 4.61
N GLY A 34 14.19 -51.44 5.23
CA GLY A 34 14.07 -52.84 5.65
C GLY A 34 14.92 -53.21 6.86
N ILE A 35 15.36 -52.23 7.65
CA ILE A 35 16.20 -52.45 8.84
C ILE A 35 15.26 -52.55 10.04
N THR A 36 14.62 -53.71 10.21
CA THR A 36 13.81 -54.02 11.40
C THR A 36 14.55 -55.01 12.29
N GLY A 37 14.91 -54.57 13.49
CA GLY A 37 15.22 -55.44 14.61
C GLY A 37 16.68 -55.86 14.75
N ARG A 38 17.09 -56.00 16.03
CA ARG A 38 18.37 -56.53 16.50
C ARG A 38 18.68 -57.87 15.82
N GLY A 39 19.50 -57.83 14.79
CA GLY A 39 20.03 -59.02 14.13
C GLY A 39 21.21 -58.61 13.25
N ALA A 40 22.42 -58.86 13.75
CA ALA A 40 23.63 -58.69 12.96
C ALA A 40 23.56 -59.59 11.71
N PRO A 41 23.81 -59.07 10.49
CA PRO A 41 23.86 -59.91 9.32
C PRO A 41 25.15 -60.72 9.33
N THR A 42 25.05 -62.01 9.65
CA THR A 42 26.11 -63.00 9.48
C THR A 42 26.17 -63.40 8.00
N ALA A 43 26.88 -62.62 7.19
CA ALA A 43 27.39 -63.06 5.91
C ALA A 43 28.70 -62.32 5.63
N ALA A 44 29.82 -63.00 5.81
CA ALA A 44 31.13 -62.51 5.44
C ALA A 44 31.22 -62.41 3.92
N VAL A 45 31.20 -61.18 3.40
CA VAL A 45 31.60 -60.87 2.02
C VAL A 45 33.09 -60.55 2.07
N ALA A 46 33.87 -61.20 1.20
CA ALA A 46 35.31 -61.03 1.14
C ALA A 46 35.69 -59.57 0.77
N PRO A 47 36.80 -59.03 1.31
CA PRO A 47 37.28 -57.71 0.92
C PRO A 47 37.99 -57.86 -0.43
N THR A 48 37.35 -57.40 -1.50
CA THR A 48 38.00 -57.18 -2.79
C THR A 48 37.76 -55.72 -3.16
N ASP A 49 38.84 -55.01 -3.50
CA ASP A 49 38.95 -53.78 -4.32
C ASP A 49 37.58 -53.14 -4.64
N ASP A 50 37.16 -52.00 -4.08
CA ASP A 50 37.83 -50.71 -4.11
C ASP A 50 37.21 -49.77 -3.05
N LEU A 51 37.96 -49.45 -1.98
CA LEU A 51 37.60 -48.33 -1.08
C LEU A 51 37.47 -47.01 -1.87
N ALA A 52 38.20 -46.89 -2.98
CA ALA A 52 38.13 -45.77 -3.91
C ALA A 52 36.79 -45.72 -4.67
N GLU A 53 36.27 -46.85 -5.14
CA GLU A 53 34.98 -46.95 -5.84
C GLU A 53 33.81 -46.67 -4.90
N ILE A 54 33.90 -47.16 -3.65
CA ILE A 54 32.95 -46.82 -2.59
C ILE A 54 33.02 -45.32 -2.25
N ALA A 55 34.21 -44.74 -2.16
CA ALA A 55 34.40 -43.31 -1.92
C ALA A 55 33.82 -42.47 -3.07
N ASP A 56 34.04 -42.86 -4.32
CA ASP A 56 33.48 -42.20 -5.50
C ASP A 56 31.96 -42.29 -5.54
N GLN A 57 31.37 -43.46 -5.22
CA GLN A 57 29.93 -43.64 -5.11
C GLN A 57 29.31 -42.84 -3.95
N LEU A 58 30.02 -42.70 -2.82
CA LEU A 58 29.62 -41.84 -1.70
C LEU A 58 29.71 -40.36 -2.05
N ILE A 59 30.73 -39.94 -2.80
CA ILE A 59 30.87 -38.59 -3.32
C ILE A 59 29.73 -38.29 -4.29
N GLU A 60 29.43 -39.20 -5.22
CA GLU A 60 28.33 -39.04 -6.17
C GLU A 60 26.98 -38.94 -5.45
N LEU A 61 26.74 -39.79 -4.45
CA LEU A 61 25.55 -39.75 -3.62
C LEU A 61 25.48 -38.45 -2.78
N ALA A 62 26.58 -37.98 -2.21
CA ALA A 62 26.63 -36.73 -1.45
C ALA A 62 26.37 -35.51 -2.35
N VAL A 63 26.90 -35.50 -3.57
CA VAL A 63 26.61 -34.49 -4.60
C VAL A 63 25.13 -34.53 -4.97
N ARG A 64 24.56 -35.72 -5.18
CA ARG A 64 23.14 -35.91 -5.53
C ARG A 64 22.23 -35.46 -4.38
N LEU A 65 22.44 -35.94 -3.16
CA LEU A 65 21.68 -35.52 -1.96
C LEU A 65 21.76 -34.01 -1.71
N ARG A 66 22.94 -33.40 -1.89
CA ARG A 66 23.09 -31.94 -1.80
C ARG A 66 22.25 -31.20 -2.83
N SER A 67 22.17 -31.73 -4.06
CA SER A 67 21.28 -31.18 -5.10
C SER A 67 19.80 -31.32 -4.72
N HIS A 68 19.40 -32.44 -4.11
CA HIS A 68 18.03 -32.68 -3.63
C HIS A 68 17.65 -31.76 -2.46
N LEU A 69 18.55 -31.54 -1.51
CA LEU A 69 18.38 -30.60 -0.39
C LEU A 69 18.21 -29.16 -0.88
N SER A 70 19.08 -28.72 -1.81
CA SER A 70 18.94 -27.40 -2.45
C SER A 70 17.58 -27.25 -3.15
N LEU A 71 17.15 -28.26 -3.89
CA LEU A 71 15.88 -28.24 -4.62
C LEU A 71 14.66 -28.24 -3.67
N ALA A 72 14.76 -28.95 -2.54
CA ALA A 72 13.72 -28.97 -1.51
C ALA A 72 13.56 -27.62 -0.79
N GLU A 73 14.68 -26.96 -0.47
CA GLU A 73 14.67 -25.59 0.07
C GLU A 73 14.00 -24.61 -0.90
N ASP A 74 14.37 -24.68 -2.19
CA ASP A 74 13.80 -23.81 -3.22
C ASP A 74 12.27 -23.99 -3.37
N VAL A 75 11.79 -25.24 -3.30
CA VAL A 75 10.34 -25.58 -3.33
C VAL A 75 9.61 -25.05 -2.10
N GLU A 76 10.20 -25.12 -0.90
CA GLU A 76 9.59 -24.58 0.33
C GLU A 76 9.47 -23.05 0.29
N THR A 77 10.52 -22.35 -0.16
CA THR A 77 10.44 -20.90 -0.38
C THR A 77 9.37 -20.53 -1.41
N SER A 78 9.19 -21.35 -2.43
CA SER A 78 8.22 -21.09 -3.49
C SER A 78 6.77 -21.35 -3.05
N ASN A 79 6.51 -22.38 -2.23
CA ASN A 79 5.18 -22.62 -1.64
C ASN A 79 4.71 -21.45 -0.76
N ARG A 80 5.63 -20.81 -0.04
CA ARG A 80 5.35 -19.61 0.77
C ARG A 80 5.00 -18.40 -0.09
N ALA A 81 5.62 -18.27 -1.26
CA ALA A 81 5.25 -17.23 -2.23
C ALA A 81 3.83 -17.45 -2.76
N ILE A 82 3.48 -18.67 -3.18
CA ILE A 82 2.16 -19.03 -3.72
C ILE A 82 1.01 -18.71 -2.75
N ALA A 83 1.18 -19.02 -1.46
CA ALA A 83 0.17 -18.76 -0.44
C ALA A 83 -0.19 -17.26 -0.31
N ARG A 84 0.82 -16.36 -0.37
CA ARG A 84 0.61 -14.90 -0.35
C ARG A 84 -0.08 -14.37 -1.61
N LEU A 85 -0.14 -15.16 -2.68
CA LEU A 85 -0.63 -14.73 -3.98
C LEU A 85 -2.04 -15.19 -4.29
N LEU A 86 -2.49 -16.31 -3.71
CA LEU A 86 -3.91 -16.68 -3.75
C LEU A 86 -4.78 -15.57 -3.12
N GLU A 87 -4.27 -14.86 -2.11
CA GLU A 87 -4.92 -13.67 -1.53
C GLU A 87 -4.96 -12.46 -2.50
N LEU A 88 -3.99 -12.33 -3.41
CA LEU A 88 -3.91 -11.22 -4.39
C LEU A 88 -4.68 -11.49 -5.70
N ILE A 89 -4.86 -12.76 -6.09
CA ILE A 89 -5.57 -13.15 -7.32
C ILE A 89 -7.07 -12.83 -7.23
N ASP A 90 -7.68 -13.07 -6.07
CA ASP A 90 -9.12 -12.81 -5.87
C ASP A 90 -9.45 -11.30 -5.92
N ALA A 91 -8.48 -10.44 -5.62
CA ALA A 91 -8.61 -8.98 -5.77
C ALA A 91 -8.50 -8.49 -7.23
N ASN A 92 -7.97 -9.30 -8.17
CA ASN A 92 -7.48 -8.81 -9.47
C ASN A 92 -8.35 -9.22 -10.69
N ARG A 93 -9.45 -9.94 -10.48
CA ARG A 93 -10.24 -10.53 -11.58
C ARG A 93 -10.93 -9.50 -12.50
N ASP A 94 -11.00 -8.23 -12.09
CA ASP A 94 -11.77 -7.18 -12.77
C ASP A 94 -10.93 -6.05 -13.40
N SER A 95 -9.60 -6.15 -13.44
CA SER A 95 -8.74 -5.01 -13.83
C SER A 95 -8.99 -4.43 -15.24
N ALA A 96 -9.24 -5.28 -16.25
CA ALA A 96 -9.55 -4.80 -17.61
C ALA A 96 -10.89 -4.05 -17.67
N ARG A 97 -11.88 -4.49 -16.89
CA ARG A 97 -13.18 -3.83 -16.77
C ARG A 97 -13.06 -2.53 -16.00
N PHE A 98 -12.20 -2.48 -14.97
CA PHE A 98 -11.86 -1.26 -14.24
C PHE A 98 -11.27 -0.19 -15.17
N ALA A 99 -10.30 -0.55 -16.01
CA ALA A 99 -9.70 0.40 -16.96
C ALA A 99 -10.74 0.99 -17.94
N GLU A 100 -11.62 0.14 -18.48
CA GLU A 100 -12.71 0.58 -19.38
C GLU A 100 -13.69 1.53 -18.68
N VAL A 101 -14.13 1.17 -17.46
CA VAL A 101 -15.04 2.00 -16.65
C VAL A 101 -14.39 3.35 -16.31
N THR A 102 -13.10 3.35 -15.96
CA THR A 102 -12.35 4.57 -15.62
C THR A 102 -12.25 5.51 -16.83
N GLN A 103 -11.91 4.98 -18.01
CA GLN A 103 -11.83 5.77 -19.23
C GLN A 103 -13.19 6.37 -19.60
N LYS A 104 -14.26 5.57 -19.48
CA LYS A 104 -15.62 6.02 -19.77
C LYS A 104 -16.08 7.08 -18.77
N LEU A 105 -15.78 6.91 -17.48
CA LEU A 105 -16.06 7.87 -16.42
C LEU A 105 -15.35 9.19 -16.72
N ALA A 106 -14.03 9.17 -16.94
CA ALA A 106 -13.24 10.36 -17.26
C ALA A 106 -13.82 11.13 -18.46
N SER A 107 -14.14 10.43 -19.56
CA SER A 107 -14.75 11.07 -20.74
C SER A 107 -16.14 11.65 -20.47
N THR A 108 -16.91 11.04 -19.57
CA THR A 108 -18.23 11.52 -19.18
C THR A 108 -18.09 12.76 -18.31
N THR A 109 -17.15 12.76 -17.36
CA THR A 109 -16.85 13.90 -16.48
C THR A 109 -16.40 15.12 -17.28
N THR A 110 -15.48 14.97 -18.24
CA THR A 110 -15.09 16.07 -19.13
C THR A 110 -16.28 16.65 -19.89
N ARG A 111 -17.17 15.78 -20.39
CA ARG A 111 -18.39 16.24 -21.07
C ARG A 111 -19.35 16.98 -20.13
N VAL A 112 -19.47 16.55 -18.88
CA VAL A 112 -20.29 17.23 -17.86
C VAL A 112 -19.70 18.62 -17.59
N HIS A 113 -18.38 18.73 -17.39
CA HIS A 113 -17.70 20.01 -17.20
C HIS A 113 -17.94 20.98 -18.36
N ASP A 114 -17.73 20.52 -19.59
CA ASP A 114 -18.05 21.28 -20.81
C ASP A 114 -19.52 21.74 -20.86
N HIS A 115 -20.46 20.91 -20.39
CA HIS A 115 -21.86 21.27 -20.35
C HIS A 115 -22.15 22.32 -19.27
N VAL A 116 -21.49 22.25 -18.12
CA VAL A 116 -21.58 23.27 -17.06
C VAL A 116 -21.09 24.62 -17.56
N ASP A 117 -19.95 24.68 -18.25
CA ASP A 117 -19.40 25.93 -18.80
C ASP A 117 -20.32 26.57 -19.84
N ARG A 118 -20.86 25.77 -20.76
CA ARG A 118 -21.84 26.24 -21.76
C ARG A 118 -23.12 26.72 -21.08
N THR A 119 -23.58 26.03 -20.04
CA THR A 119 -24.78 26.39 -19.28
C THR A 119 -24.57 27.71 -18.53
N SER A 120 -23.42 27.88 -17.89
CA SER A 120 -23.03 29.11 -17.20
C SER A 120 -23.00 30.30 -18.16
N SER A 121 -22.42 30.13 -19.35
CA SER A 121 -22.39 31.16 -20.39
C SER A 121 -23.81 31.52 -20.87
N ALA A 122 -24.66 30.52 -21.14
CA ALA A 122 -26.05 30.75 -21.55
C ALA A 122 -26.89 31.43 -20.46
N LEU A 123 -26.65 31.14 -19.18
CA LEU A 123 -27.31 31.79 -18.06
C LEU A 123 -26.89 33.25 -17.90
N GLN A 124 -25.62 33.57 -18.18
CA GLN A 124 -25.12 34.94 -18.20
C GLN A 124 -25.83 35.76 -19.30
N GLU A 125 -25.97 35.18 -20.49
CA GLU A 125 -26.72 35.80 -21.60
C GLU A 125 -28.20 35.98 -21.25
N ALA A 126 -28.84 34.96 -20.68
CA ALA A 126 -30.23 35.01 -20.25
C ALA A 126 -30.46 36.09 -19.18
N THR A 127 -29.57 36.19 -18.20
CA THR A 127 -29.63 37.24 -17.15
C THR A 127 -29.55 38.63 -17.78
N SER A 128 -28.61 38.82 -18.71
CA SER A 128 -28.44 40.11 -19.40
C SER A 128 -29.68 40.48 -20.21
N ALA A 129 -30.26 39.53 -20.95
CA ALA A 129 -31.48 39.74 -21.73
C ALA A 129 -32.71 40.05 -20.84
N ILE A 130 -32.81 39.40 -19.68
CA ILE A 130 -33.86 39.66 -18.69
C ILE A 130 -33.74 41.08 -18.12
N ASP A 131 -32.53 41.52 -17.82
CA ASP A 131 -32.30 42.87 -17.29
C ASP A 131 -32.58 43.95 -18.34
N GLU A 132 -32.20 43.73 -19.60
CA GLU A 132 -32.53 44.61 -20.72
C GLU A 132 -34.05 44.68 -20.98
N PHE A 133 -34.74 43.54 -20.93
CA PHE A 133 -36.19 43.51 -21.06
C PHE A 133 -36.88 44.19 -19.87
N GLY A 134 -36.34 44.05 -18.65
CA GLY A 134 -36.80 44.78 -17.47
C GLY A 134 -36.69 46.30 -17.63
N ALA A 135 -35.54 46.79 -18.09
CA ALA A 135 -35.36 48.21 -18.38
C ALA A 135 -36.36 48.73 -19.44
N THR A 136 -36.67 47.91 -20.45
CA THR A 136 -37.66 48.24 -21.48
C THR A 136 -39.08 48.34 -20.89
N VAL A 137 -39.46 47.40 -20.02
CA VAL A 137 -40.77 47.42 -19.33
C VAL A 137 -40.90 48.67 -18.45
N ASP A 138 -39.86 49.04 -17.71
CA ASP A 138 -39.88 50.23 -16.85
C ASP A 138 -39.94 51.54 -17.66
N ALA A 139 -39.26 51.60 -18.80
CA ALA A 139 -39.35 52.74 -19.71
C ALA A 139 -40.78 52.92 -20.28
N PHE A 140 -41.41 51.82 -20.71
CA PHE A 140 -42.79 51.82 -21.22
C PHE A 140 -43.80 52.27 -20.16
N ASP A 141 -43.65 51.86 -18.90
CA ASP A 141 -44.50 52.34 -17.81
C ASP A 141 -44.39 53.87 -17.62
N GLY A 142 -43.18 54.42 -17.77
CA GLY A 142 -42.95 55.86 -17.76
C GLY A 142 -43.66 56.59 -18.90
N GLU A 143 -43.55 56.07 -20.12
CA GLU A 143 -44.22 56.61 -21.31
C GLU A 143 -45.75 56.53 -21.20
N LEU A 144 -46.30 55.42 -20.72
CA LEU A 144 -47.75 55.27 -20.48
C LEU A 144 -48.27 56.27 -19.45
N ALA A 145 -47.51 56.50 -18.37
CA ALA A 145 -47.86 57.49 -17.36
C ALA A 145 -47.85 58.91 -17.92
N GLU A 146 -46.91 59.23 -18.82
CA GLU A 146 -46.88 60.53 -19.50
C GLU A 146 -48.05 60.69 -20.48
N LEU A 147 -48.33 59.64 -21.26
CA LEU A 147 -49.42 59.63 -22.21
C LEU A 147 -50.78 59.79 -21.51
N GLY A 148 -50.98 59.11 -20.38
CA GLY A 148 -52.15 59.30 -19.51
C GLY A 148 -52.32 60.75 -19.08
N ARG A 149 -51.26 61.40 -18.57
CA ARG A 149 -51.29 62.84 -18.20
C ARG A 149 -51.63 63.75 -19.37
N ASN A 150 -51.20 63.41 -20.59
CA ASN A 150 -51.53 64.20 -21.78
C ASN A 150 -53.00 64.05 -22.17
N PHE A 151 -53.58 62.86 -22.06
CA PHE A 151 -55.01 62.64 -22.29
C PHE A 151 -55.90 63.28 -21.23
N ASP A 152 -55.48 63.30 -19.97
CA ASP A 152 -56.19 64.03 -18.90
C ASP A 152 -56.29 65.53 -19.22
N LYS A 153 -55.21 66.15 -19.72
CA LYS A 153 -55.21 67.55 -20.17
C LYS A 153 -56.14 67.78 -21.36
N ILE A 154 -56.21 66.84 -22.30
CA ILE A 154 -57.11 66.92 -23.46
C ILE A 154 -58.57 66.80 -22.99
N ALA A 155 -58.87 65.89 -22.05
CA ALA A 155 -60.19 65.76 -21.46
C ALA A 155 -60.64 67.07 -20.78
N GLU A 156 -59.75 67.71 -20.02
CA GLU A 156 -60.01 69.00 -19.37
C GLU A 156 -60.27 70.12 -20.40
N ALA A 157 -59.45 70.20 -21.45
CA ALA A 157 -59.62 71.16 -22.54
C ALA A 157 -60.95 70.95 -23.29
N SER A 158 -61.30 69.70 -23.57
CA SER A 158 -62.58 69.32 -24.19
C SER A 158 -63.77 69.76 -23.32
N GLN A 159 -63.73 69.56 -22.00
CA GLN A 159 -64.76 70.08 -21.11
C GLN A 159 -64.85 71.62 -21.16
N GLY A 160 -63.71 72.31 -21.28
CA GLY A 160 -63.66 73.76 -21.50
C GLY A 160 -64.37 74.18 -22.79
N ILE A 161 -64.10 73.51 -23.90
CA ILE A 161 -64.73 73.76 -25.21
C ILE A 161 -66.24 73.52 -25.13
N GLN A 162 -66.69 72.47 -24.44
CA GLN A 162 -68.11 72.18 -24.24
C GLN A 162 -68.82 73.36 -23.58
N ARG A 163 -68.24 73.87 -22.48
CA ARG A 163 -68.78 75.02 -21.74
C ARG A 163 -68.85 76.27 -22.62
N ILE A 164 -67.81 76.54 -23.41
CA ILE A 164 -67.77 77.70 -24.32
C ILE A 164 -68.83 77.58 -25.42
N ALA A 165 -68.98 76.40 -26.03
CA ALA A 165 -69.97 76.18 -27.08
C ALA A 165 -71.40 76.32 -26.53
N GLU A 166 -71.65 75.85 -25.31
CA GLU A 166 -72.95 75.99 -24.63
C GLU A 166 -73.27 77.45 -24.28
N GLN A 167 -72.29 78.19 -23.78
CA GLN A 167 -72.41 79.64 -23.56
C GLN A 167 -72.62 80.41 -24.87
N SER A 168 -71.89 80.06 -25.93
CA SER A 168 -72.01 80.70 -27.25
C SER A 168 -73.38 80.46 -27.87
N ARG A 169 -73.94 79.26 -27.69
CA ARG A 169 -75.32 78.93 -28.09
C ARG A 169 -76.35 79.75 -27.31
N MET A 170 -76.14 79.94 -26.01
CA MET A 170 -77.01 80.80 -25.18
C MET A 170 -76.92 82.27 -25.59
N LEU A 171 -75.72 82.79 -25.89
CA LEU A 171 -75.51 84.14 -26.40
C LEU A 171 -76.16 84.35 -27.76
N ALA A 172 -75.99 83.39 -28.67
CA ALA A 172 -76.63 83.39 -29.98
C ALA A 172 -78.17 83.38 -29.88
N LEU A 173 -78.72 82.61 -28.94
CA LEU A 173 -80.16 82.60 -28.66
C LEU A 173 -80.64 83.98 -28.17
N ASN A 174 -79.92 84.60 -27.23
CA ASN A 174 -80.25 85.93 -26.72
C ASN A 174 -80.14 87.00 -27.82
N ALA A 175 -79.09 86.95 -28.65
CA ALA A 175 -78.91 87.85 -29.79
C ALA A 175 -80.03 87.70 -30.83
N ARG A 176 -80.51 86.47 -31.06
CA ARG A 176 -81.63 86.19 -31.97
C ARG A 176 -82.95 86.77 -31.44
N ILE A 177 -83.16 86.75 -30.12
CA ILE A 177 -84.33 87.39 -29.48
C ILE A 177 -84.27 88.90 -29.66
N GLU A 178 -83.12 89.52 -29.40
CA GLU A 178 -82.96 90.97 -29.52
C GLU A 178 -83.06 91.45 -30.98
N ALA A 179 -82.52 90.66 -31.93
CA ALA A 179 -82.69 90.89 -33.37
C ALA A 179 -84.16 90.88 -33.81
N ALA A 180 -84.97 89.95 -33.27
CA ALA A 180 -86.41 89.91 -33.49
C ALA A 180 -87.15 91.10 -32.85
N ARG A 181 -86.58 91.67 -31.78
CA ARG A 181 -87.15 92.80 -31.02
C ARG A 181 -86.88 94.15 -31.67
N ALA A 182 -85.70 94.32 -32.28
CA ALA A 182 -85.29 95.56 -32.95
C ALA A 182 -86.10 95.86 -34.24
N GLY A 183 -86.50 94.81 -34.98
CA GLY A 183 -87.30 94.93 -36.21
C GLY A 183 -86.60 95.65 -37.38
N GLY A 184 -87.18 95.57 -38.59
CA GLY A 184 -86.63 96.19 -39.81
C GLY A 184 -85.40 95.48 -40.38
N GLU A 185 -84.77 96.07 -41.41
CA GLU A 185 -83.62 95.48 -42.14
C GLU A 185 -82.40 95.18 -41.24
N VAL A 186 -82.17 95.97 -40.19
CA VAL A 186 -81.05 95.78 -39.25
C VAL A 186 -81.27 94.57 -38.34
N GLY A 187 -82.49 94.36 -37.84
CA GLY A 187 -82.84 93.18 -37.05
C GLY A 187 -82.78 91.87 -37.86
N GLU A 188 -83.18 91.92 -39.14
CA GLU A 188 -83.04 90.78 -40.06
C GLU A 188 -81.58 90.36 -40.26
N ALA A 189 -80.67 91.32 -40.52
CA ALA A 189 -79.24 91.04 -40.69
C ALA A 189 -78.60 90.42 -39.42
N PHE A 190 -78.92 90.94 -38.23
CA PHE A 190 -78.44 90.38 -36.96
C PHE A 190 -79.00 88.99 -36.66
N SER A 191 -80.24 88.71 -37.06
CA SER A 191 -80.87 87.39 -36.89
C SER A 191 -80.17 86.29 -37.69
N VAL A 192 -79.67 86.63 -38.89
CA VAL A 192 -78.85 85.70 -39.70
C VAL A 192 -77.55 85.36 -38.98
N VAL A 193 -76.82 86.37 -38.49
CA VAL A 193 -75.56 86.15 -37.74
C VAL A 193 -75.80 85.31 -36.48
N ALA A 194 -76.85 85.62 -35.71
CA ALA A 194 -77.20 84.87 -34.51
C ALA A 194 -77.54 83.40 -34.80
N ARG A 195 -78.21 83.12 -35.92
CA ARG A 195 -78.47 81.74 -36.37
C ARG A 195 -77.18 81.01 -36.73
N GLU A 196 -76.27 81.68 -37.43
CA GLU A 196 -74.99 81.10 -37.83
C GLU A 196 -74.11 80.76 -36.62
N VAL A 197 -74.05 81.64 -35.62
CA VAL A 197 -73.33 81.39 -34.35
C VAL A 197 -73.95 80.22 -33.57
N ALA A 198 -75.29 80.08 -33.59
CA ALA A 198 -75.97 78.96 -32.94
C ALA A 198 -75.68 77.61 -33.62
N GLU A 199 -75.68 77.57 -34.96
CA GLU A 199 -75.30 76.37 -35.72
C GLU A 199 -73.81 76.04 -35.54
N LEU A 200 -72.92 77.03 -35.56
CA LEU A 200 -71.49 76.83 -35.27
C LEU A 200 -71.30 76.26 -33.86
N SER A 201 -71.98 76.81 -32.86
CA SER A 201 -71.92 76.31 -31.47
C SER A 201 -72.41 74.87 -31.35
N LYS A 202 -73.49 74.51 -32.06
CA LYS A 202 -74.01 73.14 -32.13
C LYS A 202 -73.02 72.19 -32.80
N SER A 203 -72.39 72.62 -33.89
CA SER A 203 -71.34 71.84 -34.58
C SER A 203 -70.13 71.62 -33.66
N THR A 204 -69.69 72.66 -32.93
CA THR A 204 -68.62 72.57 -31.93
C THR A 204 -68.96 71.61 -30.80
N GLN A 205 -70.19 71.63 -30.26
CA GLN A 205 -70.63 70.65 -29.26
C GLN A 205 -70.57 69.22 -29.81
N GLY A 206 -71.02 68.99 -31.04
CA GLY A 206 -70.96 67.68 -31.68
C GLY A 206 -69.53 67.16 -31.84
N LEU A 207 -68.63 67.99 -32.39
CA LEU A 207 -67.21 67.64 -32.54
C LEU A 207 -66.54 67.37 -31.19
N ASN A 208 -66.85 68.20 -30.19
CA ASN A 208 -66.27 68.05 -28.87
C ASN A 208 -66.78 66.81 -28.12
N GLN A 209 -68.02 66.39 -28.38
CA GLN A 209 -68.53 65.11 -27.89
C GLN A 209 -67.79 63.93 -28.52
N THR A 210 -67.46 63.99 -29.82
CA THR A 210 -66.60 62.99 -30.46
C THR A 210 -65.22 62.94 -29.81
N ILE A 211 -64.59 64.09 -29.57
CA ILE A 211 -63.29 64.17 -28.86
C ILE A 211 -63.38 63.52 -27.48
N ALA A 212 -64.44 63.80 -26.71
CA ALA A 212 -64.62 63.20 -25.39
C ALA A 212 -64.71 61.66 -25.46
N THR A 213 -65.47 61.12 -26.43
CA THR A 213 -65.55 59.67 -26.66
C THR A 213 -64.20 59.07 -27.09
N ASP A 214 -63.46 59.74 -27.97
CA ASP A 214 -62.14 59.27 -28.41
C ASP A 214 -61.14 59.24 -27.24
N VAL A 215 -61.16 60.25 -26.37
CA VAL A 215 -60.31 60.30 -25.17
C VAL A 215 -60.64 59.18 -24.19
N GLU A 216 -61.93 58.90 -23.93
CA GLU A 216 -62.35 57.77 -23.10
C GLU A 216 -61.86 56.42 -23.66
N GLN A 217 -61.99 56.21 -24.98
CA GLN A 217 -61.53 54.99 -25.62
C GLN A 217 -60.00 54.82 -25.52
N ILE A 218 -59.24 55.91 -25.67
CA ILE A 218 -57.80 55.87 -25.52
C ILE A 218 -57.41 55.60 -24.07
N HIS A 219 -58.11 56.18 -23.09
CA HIS A 219 -57.88 55.91 -21.67
C HIS A 219 -58.08 54.42 -21.35
N GLY A 220 -59.15 53.79 -21.83
CA GLY A 220 -59.36 52.35 -21.66
C GLY A 220 -58.29 51.50 -22.34
N THR A 221 -57.72 51.98 -23.45
CA THR A 221 -56.60 51.31 -24.12
C THR A 221 -55.30 51.46 -23.32
N LEU A 222 -55.06 52.61 -22.69
CA LEU A 222 -53.92 52.84 -21.80
C LEU A 222 -53.96 51.94 -20.57
N GLU A 223 -55.10 51.86 -19.89
CA GLU A 223 -55.29 51.00 -18.71
C GLU A 223 -55.05 49.53 -19.04
N ARG A 224 -55.60 49.04 -20.16
CA ARG A 224 -55.34 47.69 -20.66
C ARG A 224 -53.86 47.47 -20.93
N THR A 225 -53.20 48.43 -21.59
CA THR A 225 -51.77 48.34 -21.91
C THR A 225 -50.92 48.30 -20.64
N ALA A 226 -51.19 49.17 -19.66
CA ALA A 226 -50.52 49.16 -18.37
C ALA A 226 -50.71 47.82 -17.62
N SER A 227 -51.91 47.24 -17.68
CA SER A 227 -52.14 45.90 -17.11
C SER A 227 -51.30 44.81 -17.79
N HIS A 228 -51.10 44.87 -19.11
CA HIS A 228 -50.20 43.96 -19.83
C HIS A 228 -48.74 44.10 -19.38
N PHE A 229 -48.25 45.33 -19.20
CA PHE A 229 -46.88 45.58 -18.72
C PHE A 229 -46.69 45.18 -17.25
N SER A 230 -47.69 45.36 -16.40
CA SER A 230 -47.67 44.84 -15.03
C SER A 230 -47.50 43.31 -15.01
N ARG A 231 -48.23 42.58 -15.86
CA ARG A 231 -48.07 41.12 -15.98
C ARG A 231 -46.71 40.74 -16.53
N ASN A 232 -46.17 41.51 -17.47
CA ASN A 232 -44.81 41.28 -17.97
C ASN A 232 -43.75 41.48 -16.88
N ARG A 233 -43.93 42.43 -15.97
CA ARG A 233 -43.08 42.61 -14.80
C ARG A 233 -43.11 41.39 -13.87
N ASP A 234 -44.30 40.85 -13.60
CA ASP A 234 -44.45 39.63 -12.78
C ASP A 234 -43.80 38.41 -13.47
N ASN A 235 -43.96 38.28 -14.79
CA ASN A 235 -43.31 37.24 -15.59
C ASN A 235 -41.78 37.37 -15.57
N LEU A 236 -41.27 38.61 -15.65
CA LEU A 236 -39.84 38.91 -15.53
C LEU A 236 -39.27 38.50 -14.16
N GLN A 237 -40.00 38.77 -13.08
CA GLN A 237 -39.60 38.34 -11.75
C GLN A 237 -39.52 36.80 -11.66
N THR A 238 -40.53 36.11 -12.19
CA THR A 238 -40.54 34.64 -12.26
C THR A 238 -39.37 34.11 -13.09
N ALA A 239 -39.05 34.76 -14.21
CA ALA A 239 -37.92 34.39 -15.06
C ALA A 239 -36.57 34.60 -14.35
N ARG A 240 -36.40 35.68 -13.59
CA ARG A 240 -35.22 35.93 -12.75
C ARG A 240 -35.01 34.84 -11.72
N GLU A 241 -36.07 34.46 -11.02
CA GLU A 241 -36.01 33.38 -10.01
C GLU A 241 -35.66 32.03 -10.65
N ALA A 242 -36.23 31.72 -11.82
CA ALA A 242 -35.89 30.51 -12.55
C ALA A 242 -34.42 30.49 -12.99
N VAL A 243 -33.89 31.58 -13.57
CA VAL A 243 -32.49 31.69 -13.98
C VAL A 243 -31.54 31.61 -12.78
N ALA A 244 -31.88 32.22 -11.65
CA ALA A 244 -31.11 32.12 -10.42
C ALA A 244 -31.05 30.68 -9.90
N SER A 245 -32.17 29.96 -9.92
CA SER A 245 -32.24 28.55 -9.56
C SER A 245 -31.38 27.68 -10.47
N VAL A 246 -31.47 27.83 -11.80
CA VAL A 246 -30.63 27.05 -12.73
C VAL A 246 -29.14 27.40 -12.57
N SER A 247 -28.82 28.66 -12.27
CA SER A 247 -27.44 29.09 -11.97
C SER A 247 -26.88 28.45 -10.70
N HIS A 248 -27.71 28.24 -9.69
CA HIS A 248 -27.30 27.52 -8.49
C HIS A 248 -26.99 26.05 -8.79
N HIS A 249 -27.90 25.35 -9.48
CA HIS A 249 -27.69 23.95 -9.89
C HIS A 249 -26.48 23.78 -10.80
N ALA A 250 -26.22 24.72 -11.71
CA ALA A 250 -25.04 24.69 -12.58
C ALA A 250 -23.73 24.78 -11.79
N ARG A 251 -23.69 25.58 -10.71
CA ARG A 251 -22.52 25.65 -9.81
C ARG A 251 -22.32 24.35 -9.03
N GLU A 252 -23.38 23.80 -8.45
CA GLU A 252 -23.30 22.50 -7.75
C GLU A 252 -22.81 21.38 -8.68
N LEU A 253 -23.32 21.33 -9.92
CA LEU A 253 -22.83 20.40 -10.94
C LEU A 253 -21.36 20.64 -11.32
N GLY A 254 -20.88 21.88 -11.26
CA GLY A 254 -19.48 22.23 -11.44
C GLY A 254 -18.60 21.64 -10.35
N ASP A 255 -18.98 21.85 -9.09
CA ASP A 255 -18.28 21.31 -7.92
C ASP A 255 -18.30 19.76 -7.93
N ASP A 256 -19.46 19.15 -8.20
CA ASP A 256 -19.60 17.70 -8.36
C ASP A 256 -18.70 17.17 -9.48
N SER A 257 -18.59 17.89 -10.60
CA SER A 257 -17.71 17.53 -11.69
C SER A 257 -16.23 17.59 -11.28
N GLU A 258 -15.82 18.56 -10.49
CA GLU A 258 -14.45 18.69 -9.99
C GLU A 258 -14.09 17.50 -9.07
N THR A 259 -14.97 17.17 -8.13
CA THR A 259 -14.78 15.98 -7.27
C THR A 259 -14.73 14.68 -8.08
N LEU A 260 -15.52 14.56 -9.16
CA LEU A 260 -15.46 13.41 -10.07
C LEU A 260 -14.13 13.32 -10.84
N ILE A 261 -13.49 14.45 -11.16
CA ILE A 261 -12.16 14.46 -11.79
C ILE A 261 -11.14 13.87 -10.82
N GLU A 262 -11.13 14.32 -9.56
CA GLU A 262 -10.25 13.78 -8.51
C GLU A 262 -10.50 12.28 -8.27
N ALA A 263 -11.77 11.86 -8.27
CA ALA A 263 -12.14 10.46 -8.17
C ALA A 263 -11.61 9.65 -9.37
N CYS A 264 -11.70 10.17 -10.59
CA CYS A 264 -11.15 9.53 -11.79
C CYS A 264 -9.63 9.34 -11.68
N ASP A 265 -8.90 10.32 -11.17
CA ASP A 265 -7.45 10.22 -10.97
C ASP A 265 -7.09 9.16 -9.93
N THR A 266 -7.84 9.10 -8.82
CA THR A 266 -7.68 8.07 -7.79
C THR A 266 -7.92 6.68 -8.36
N VAL A 267 -9.02 6.50 -9.12
CA VAL A 267 -9.33 5.23 -9.78
C VAL A 267 -8.25 4.87 -10.82
N ARG A 268 -7.70 5.85 -11.53
CA ARG A 268 -6.60 5.64 -12.48
C ARG A 268 -5.34 5.13 -11.79
N GLN A 269 -4.99 5.66 -10.63
CA GLN A 269 -3.87 5.17 -9.82
C GLN A 269 -4.11 3.72 -9.37
N ILE A 270 -5.33 3.38 -8.93
CA ILE A 270 -5.70 2.00 -8.57
C ILE A 270 -5.56 1.07 -9.78
N ALA A 271 -6.03 1.48 -10.96
CA ALA A 271 -5.91 0.71 -12.20
C ALA A 271 -4.44 0.46 -12.58
N GLN A 272 -3.55 1.44 -12.39
CA GLN A 272 -2.11 1.26 -12.60
C GLN A 272 -1.50 0.27 -11.59
N GLY A 273 -1.92 0.34 -10.33
CA GLY A 273 -1.54 -0.64 -9.30
C GLY A 273 -1.93 -2.07 -9.70
N HIS A 274 -3.12 -2.27 -10.25
CA HIS A 274 -3.56 -3.60 -10.71
C HIS A 274 -2.71 -4.15 -11.86
N VAL A 275 -2.27 -3.31 -12.81
CA VAL A 275 -1.35 -3.75 -13.88
C VAL A 275 -0.03 -4.27 -13.30
N ALA A 276 0.51 -3.59 -12.28
CA ALA A 276 1.72 -4.05 -11.60
C ALA A 276 1.52 -5.41 -10.90
N VAL A 277 0.36 -5.61 -10.24
CA VAL A 277 -0.01 -6.90 -9.64
C VAL A 277 -0.13 -7.99 -10.71
N GLN A 278 -0.69 -7.69 -11.88
CA GLN A 278 -0.80 -8.64 -12.98
C GLN A 278 0.58 -9.13 -13.45
N GLY A 279 1.57 -8.22 -13.56
CA GLY A 279 2.95 -8.58 -13.88
C GLY A 279 3.63 -9.44 -12.79
N ALA A 280 3.27 -9.25 -11.52
CA ALA A 280 3.72 -10.12 -10.43
C ALA A 280 3.10 -11.53 -10.55
N LEU A 281 1.81 -11.62 -10.90
CA LEU A 281 1.14 -12.91 -11.11
C LEU A 281 1.75 -13.72 -12.25
N GLU A 282 2.17 -13.08 -13.34
CA GLU A 282 2.85 -13.78 -14.43
C GLU A 282 4.21 -14.36 -14.01
N LYS A 283 4.97 -13.63 -13.19
CA LYS A 283 6.24 -14.13 -12.62
C LYS A 283 6.00 -15.37 -11.75
N VAL A 284 4.88 -15.39 -11.06
CA VAL A 284 4.49 -16.46 -10.14
C VAL A 284 4.01 -17.68 -10.90
N ALA A 285 3.20 -17.51 -11.94
CA ALA A 285 2.77 -18.62 -12.78
C ALA A 285 3.99 -19.38 -13.35
N ARG A 286 5.04 -18.65 -13.74
CA ARG A 286 6.33 -19.24 -14.13
C ARG A 286 7.01 -19.97 -12.97
N HIS A 287 6.94 -19.42 -11.76
CA HIS A 287 7.49 -20.05 -10.56
C HIS A 287 6.75 -21.34 -10.18
N CYS A 288 5.41 -21.36 -10.23
CA CYS A 288 4.61 -22.57 -9.98
C CYS A 288 4.95 -23.68 -10.97
N GLN A 289 5.13 -23.32 -12.25
CA GLN A 289 5.54 -24.28 -13.27
C GLN A 289 6.93 -24.85 -12.98
N TRP A 290 7.87 -24.00 -12.56
CA TRP A 290 9.19 -24.42 -12.14
C TRP A 290 9.18 -25.34 -10.92
N ILE A 291 8.33 -25.09 -9.92
CA ILE A 291 8.13 -25.99 -8.77
C ILE A 291 7.60 -27.34 -9.20
N ASP A 292 6.62 -27.38 -10.10
CA ASP A 292 6.02 -28.62 -10.58
C ASP A 292 7.06 -29.47 -11.31
N GLU A 293 7.85 -28.84 -12.19
CA GLU A 293 8.99 -29.48 -12.88
C GLU A 293 10.06 -29.97 -11.89
N SER A 294 10.40 -29.15 -10.89
CA SER A 294 11.41 -29.48 -9.87
C SER A 294 10.96 -30.58 -8.91
N GLY A 295 9.72 -30.53 -8.44
CA GLY A 295 9.13 -31.54 -7.56
C GLY A 295 8.97 -32.90 -8.26
N SER A 296 8.64 -32.88 -9.56
CA SER A 296 8.61 -34.07 -10.41
C SER A 296 10.01 -34.68 -10.56
N ALA A 297 11.05 -33.85 -10.77
CA ALA A 297 12.44 -34.32 -10.81
C ALA A 297 12.90 -34.91 -9.46
N LEU A 298 12.55 -34.26 -8.34
CA LEU A 298 12.85 -34.74 -7.00
C LEU A 298 12.21 -36.11 -6.74
N THR A 299 10.91 -36.25 -7.02
CA THR A 299 10.17 -37.50 -6.82
C THR A 299 10.66 -38.64 -7.71
N ALA A 300 11.19 -38.34 -8.90
CA ALA A 300 11.79 -39.34 -9.78
C ALA A 300 13.16 -39.84 -9.30
N ASP A 301 13.98 -38.98 -8.69
CA ASP A 301 15.40 -39.25 -8.41
C ASP A 301 15.69 -39.63 -6.94
N LEU A 302 14.80 -39.29 -6.00
CA LEU A 302 14.89 -39.68 -4.58
C LEU A 302 14.92 -41.21 -4.37
N PRO A 303 14.08 -42.02 -5.06
CA PRO A 303 14.11 -43.48 -4.93
C PRO A 303 15.44 -44.09 -5.39
N GLN A 304 16.07 -43.51 -6.42
CA GLN A 304 17.36 -43.97 -6.94
C GLN A 304 18.50 -43.66 -5.96
N SER A 305 18.50 -42.44 -5.41
CA SER A 305 19.45 -42.03 -4.37
C SER A 305 19.32 -42.87 -3.10
N ALA A 306 18.09 -43.15 -2.66
CA ALA A 306 17.83 -44.04 -1.53
C ALA A 306 18.32 -45.47 -1.78
N ALA A 307 18.11 -46.01 -3.00
CA ALA A 307 18.58 -47.34 -3.37
C ALA A 307 20.12 -47.44 -3.40
N LEU A 308 20.81 -46.41 -3.90
CA LEU A 308 22.27 -46.29 -3.86
C LEU A 308 22.80 -46.24 -2.43
N LEU A 309 22.15 -45.46 -1.55
CA LEU A 309 22.50 -45.34 -0.14
C LEU A 309 22.34 -46.69 0.60
N VAL A 310 21.24 -47.42 0.36
CA VAL A 310 21.07 -48.80 0.86
C VAL A 310 22.22 -49.70 0.43
N ARG A 311 22.58 -49.62 -0.85
CA ARG A 311 23.60 -50.49 -1.44
C ARG A 311 24.99 -50.18 -0.87
N LEU A 312 25.32 -48.90 -0.68
CA LEU A 312 26.56 -48.43 -0.05
C LEU A 312 26.62 -48.81 1.44
N VAL A 313 25.55 -48.60 2.20
CA VAL A 313 25.47 -48.99 3.62
C VAL A 313 25.60 -50.50 3.78
N ARG A 314 25.00 -51.30 2.89
CA ARG A 314 25.18 -52.76 2.87
C ARG A 314 26.59 -53.17 2.45
N GLY A 315 27.22 -52.44 1.52
CA GLY A 315 28.60 -52.69 1.06
C GLY A 315 29.66 -52.34 2.11
N CYS A 316 29.41 -51.33 2.95
CA CYS A 316 30.33 -50.87 4.01
C CYS A 316 30.06 -51.48 5.40
N GLY A 317 29.14 -52.45 5.48
CA GLY A 317 28.53 -52.90 6.74
C GLY A 317 29.48 -53.45 7.80
N SER A 318 30.69 -53.90 7.43
CA SER A 318 31.69 -54.43 8.37
C SER A 318 32.50 -53.35 9.12
N GLU A 319 32.63 -52.13 8.59
CA GLU A 319 33.51 -51.09 9.19
C GLU A 319 32.76 -49.84 9.68
N LEU A 320 31.65 -49.46 9.02
CA LEU A 320 30.90 -48.23 9.34
C LEU A 320 29.80 -48.43 10.39
N GLY A 321 29.28 -49.66 10.54
CA GLY A 321 28.18 -50.00 11.46
C GLY A 321 28.43 -49.61 12.92
N PRO A 322 29.59 -49.94 13.51
CA PRO A 322 29.91 -49.58 14.90
C PRO A 322 30.08 -48.07 15.12
N ARG A 323 30.63 -47.34 14.13
CA ARG A 323 30.90 -45.90 14.24
C ARG A 323 29.64 -45.04 14.07
N LEU A 324 28.76 -45.42 13.14
CA LEU A 324 27.44 -44.78 12.98
C LEU A 324 26.52 -45.07 14.17
N GLY A 325 26.53 -46.31 14.67
CA GLY A 325 25.81 -46.67 15.90
C GLY A 325 26.30 -45.87 17.11
N ALA A 326 27.62 -45.73 17.26
CA ALA A 326 28.21 -44.91 18.32
C ALA A 326 27.80 -43.44 18.22
N ILE A 327 27.83 -42.83 17.02
CA ILE A 327 27.40 -41.43 16.82
C ILE A 327 25.91 -41.26 17.11
N GLN A 328 25.06 -42.23 16.77
CA GLN A 328 23.61 -42.16 16.94
C GLN A 328 23.16 -42.39 18.40
N ASP A 329 23.76 -43.36 19.08
CA ASP A 329 23.57 -43.59 20.52
C ASP A 329 24.13 -42.41 21.33
N PHE A 330 25.19 -41.78 20.81
CA PHE A 330 25.81 -40.60 21.40
C PHE A 330 24.98 -39.32 21.21
N ASP A 331 24.49 -39.02 20.00
CA ASP A 331 23.58 -37.88 19.73
C ASP A 331 22.31 -37.98 20.60
N THR A 332 21.78 -39.20 20.77
CA THR A 332 20.60 -39.45 21.61
C THR A 332 20.92 -39.28 23.10
N ALA A 333 22.09 -39.73 23.56
CA ALA A 333 22.50 -39.60 24.96
C ALA A 333 22.84 -38.16 25.37
N VAL A 334 23.50 -37.40 24.48
CA VAL A 334 23.79 -35.96 24.65
C VAL A 334 22.49 -35.17 24.71
N LEU A 335 21.59 -35.33 23.73
CA LEU A 335 20.32 -34.60 23.72
C LEU A 335 19.41 -34.97 24.90
N LYS A 336 19.51 -36.20 25.42
CA LYS A 336 18.78 -36.64 26.62
C LYS A 336 19.38 -36.04 27.90
N ALA A 337 20.69 -36.15 28.12
CA ALA A 337 21.33 -35.59 29.31
C ALA A 337 21.24 -34.06 29.37
N LEU A 338 21.35 -33.39 28.21
CA LEU A 338 21.18 -31.94 28.09
C LEU A 338 19.71 -31.50 28.32
N ARG A 339 18.73 -32.38 28.09
CA ARG A 339 17.29 -32.14 28.34
C ARG A 339 16.88 -32.47 29.78
N ASP A 340 17.52 -33.45 30.41
CA ASP A 340 17.20 -33.91 31.77
C ASP A 340 17.90 -33.07 32.86
N THR A 341 18.72 -32.07 32.49
CA THR A 341 19.43 -31.13 33.40
C THR A 341 20.41 -31.77 34.39
N ASP A 342 21.07 -32.86 33.99
CA ASP A 342 22.03 -33.60 34.82
C ASP A 342 23.47 -33.08 34.60
N LEU A 343 23.96 -32.25 35.52
CA LEU A 343 25.31 -31.65 35.44
C LEU A 343 26.43 -32.69 35.53
N ASP A 344 26.27 -33.72 36.38
CA ASP A 344 27.28 -34.78 36.55
C ASP A 344 27.30 -35.71 35.33
N GLY A 345 26.13 -35.94 34.72
CA GLY A 345 25.99 -36.71 33.48
C GLY A 345 26.62 -36.05 32.26
N VAL A 346 26.62 -34.72 32.19
CA VAL A 346 27.21 -33.96 31.06
C VAL A 346 28.73 -34.13 31.00
N ASP A 347 29.43 -34.04 32.13
CA ASP A 347 30.89 -34.20 32.18
C ASP A 347 31.32 -35.61 31.73
N ALA A 348 30.64 -36.66 32.20
CA ALA A 348 30.92 -38.05 31.80
C ALA A 348 30.67 -38.30 30.30
N ILE A 349 29.74 -37.57 29.69
CA ILE A 349 29.46 -37.65 28.26
C ILE A 349 30.54 -36.92 27.45
N LEU A 350 30.98 -35.74 27.90
CA LEU A 350 32.04 -34.98 27.25
C LEU A 350 33.40 -35.69 27.31
N GLU A 351 33.74 -36.34 28.43
CA GLU A 351 34.94 -37.19 28.52
C GLU A 351 34.89 -38.39 27.55
N ARG A 352 33.69 -38.96 27.36
CA ARG A 352 33.49 -40.01 26.36
C ARG A 352 33.63 -39.49 24.93
N VAL A 353 33.29 -38.24 24.64
CA VAL A 353 33.55 -37.60 23.32
C VAL A 353 35.03 -37.56 23.07
N ASP A 354 35.78 -37.06 24.03
CA ASP A 354 37.23 -36.90 23.90
C ASP A 354 37.90 -38.24 23.58
N ALA A 355 37.46 -39.31 24.25
CA ALA A 355 37.96 -40.66 24.03
C ALA A 355 37.69 -41.22 22.61
N THR A 356 36.74 -40.67 21.86
CA THR A 356 36.47 -41.08 20.47
C THR A 356 37.37 -40.41 19.43
N GLY A 357 38.08 -39.33 19.81
CA GLY A 357 38.89 -38.52 18.90
C GLY A 357 38.09 -37.71 17.88
N LEU A 358 36.77 -37.55 18.09
CA LEU A 358 35.92 -36.66 17.31
C LEU A 358 36.34 -35.20 17.53
N ASP A 359 36.29 -34.39 16.47
CA ASP A 359 36.52 -32.95 16.59
C ASP A 359 35.44 -32.34 17.52
N PRO A 360 35.84 -31.68 18.63
CA PRO A 360 34.90 -31.03 19.53
C PRO A 360 33.93 -30.07 18.83
N ALA A 361 34.31 -29.47 17.70
CA ALA A 361 33.46 -28.56 16.93
C ALA A 361 32.15 -29.21 16.41
N VAL A 362 32.09 -30.53 16.31
CA VAL A 362 30.89 -31.27 15.87
C VAL A 362 29.70 -31.08 16.83
N LEU A 363 29.95 -30.71 18.09
CA LEU A 363 28.90 -30.48 19.09
C LEU A 363 28.20 -29.11 18.96
N LEU A 364 28.80 -28.16 18.22
CA LEU A 364 28.32 -26.77 18.16
C LEU A 364 26.90 -26.61 17.59
N PRO A 365 26.52 -27.27 16.47
CA PRO A 365 25.16 -27.14 15.93
C PRO A 365 24.09 -27.62 16.93
N ARG A 366 24.40 -28.66 17.70
CA ARG A 366 23.49 -29.23 18.71
C ARG A 366 23.32 -28.31 19.92
N LEU A 367 24.40 -27.72 20.42
CA LEU A 367 24.33 -26.73 21.50
C LEU A 367 23.56 -25.47 21.07
N SER A 368 23.73 -25.03 19.81
CA SER A 368 22.97 -23.92 19.24
C SER A 368 21.48 -24.22 19.12
N GLU A 369 21.12 -25.44 18.73
CA GLU A 369 19.73 -25.89 18.63
C GLU A 369 19.05 -25.90 20.02
N LEU A 370 19.76 -26.41 21.03
CA LEU A 370 19.29 -26.45 22.41
C LEU A 370 19.11 -25.05 22.99
N ALA A 371 20.11 -24.16 22.83
CA ALA A 371 20.00 -22.76 23.26
C ALA A 371 18.81 -22.04 22.59
N SER A 372 18.57 -22.30 21.31
CA SER A 372 17.43 -21.73 20.58
C SER A 372 16.09 -22.29 21.07
N SER A 373 16.04 -23.58 21.42
CA SER A 373 14.83 -24.20 21.96
C SER A 373 14.49 -23.65 23.35
N LEU A 374 15.49 -23.44 24.22
CA LEU A 374 15.36 -22.84 25.54
C LEU A 374 14.79 -21.41 25.45
N HIS A 375 15.28 -20.61 24.49
CA HIS A 375 14.79 -19.25 24.27
C HIS A 375 13.35 -19.20 23.75
N ARG A 376 12.94 -20.13 22.87
CA ARG A 376 11.54 -20.21 22.41
C ARG A 376 10.58 -20.56 23.55
N GLN A 377 11.01 -21.41 24.48
CA GLN A 377 10.20 -21.89 25.59
C GLN A 377 10.17 -20.92 26.79
N SER A 378 11.12 -19.97 26.89
CA SER A 378 11.11 -18.97 27.97
C SER A 378 10.00 -17.92 27.86
N GLY A 379 9.29 -17.87 26.72
CA GLY A 379 8.12 -17.01 26.49
C GLY A 379 6.77 -17.70 26.69
N THR A 380 6.76 -19.01 26.96
CA THR A 380 5.56 -19.81 27.23
C THR A 380 5.46 -20.13 28.73
N GLU A 381 4.26 -20.17 29.32
CA GLU A 381 4.02 -20.42 30.76
C GLU A 381 4.50 -21.80 31.27
N ASP A 382 5.12 -22.64 30.42
CA ASP A 382 5.41 -24.05 30.66
C ASP A 382 6.77 -24.36 31.31
N LEU A 383 7.69 -23.39 31.47
CA LEU A 383 9.01 -23.63 32.09
C LEU A 383 9.21 -22.85 33.39
N SER A 384 9.57 -23.54 34.48
CA SER A 384 9.94 -22.88 35.74
C SER A 384 11.28 -22.15 35.60
N THR A 385 11.45 -21.04 36.33
CA THR A 385 12.71 -20.28 36.38
C THR A 385 13.90 -21.15 36.81
N GLU A 386 13.68 -22.11 37.72
CA GLU A 386 14.70 -23.07 38.13
C GLU A 386 15.13 -23.98 36.97
N ALA A 387 14.17 -24.51 36.20
CA ALA A 387 14.48 -25.34 35.04
C ALA A 387 15.25 -24.53 34.00
N TYR A 388 14.83 -23.30 33.70
CA TYR A 388 15.52 -22.42 32.75
C TYR A 388 16.99 -22.19 33.13
N LEU A 389 17.26 -21.88 34.41
CA LEU A 389 18.62 -21.68 34.92
C LEU A 389 19.48 -22.95 34.86
N ARG A 390 18.91 -24.12 35.19
CA ARG A 390 19.63 -25.41 35.10
C ARG A 390 20.00 -25.78 33.67
N HIS A 391 19.10 -25.57 32.71
CA HIS A 391 19.39 -25.78 31.29
C HIS A 391 20.50 -24.84 30.79
N GLY A 392 20.49 -23.57 31.25
CA GLY A 392 21.57 -22.62 30.97
C GLY A 392 22.93 -23.12 31.47
N LEU A 393 23.01 -23.57 32.72
CA LEU A 393 24.25 -24.06 33.35
C LEU A 393 24.83 -25.28 32.64
N VAL A 394 23.97 -26.17 32.13
CA VAL A 394 24.37 -27.33 31.33
C VAL A 394 24.99 -26.93 30.00
N ILE A 395 24.41 -25.95 29.30
CA ILE A 395 24.98 -25.43 28.05
C ILE A 395 26.29 -24.69 28.32
N GLU A 396 26.37 -23.91 29.41
CA GLU A 396 27.60 -23.26 29.85
C GLU A 396 28.71 -24.26 30.16
N ARG A 397 28.41 -25.35 30.87
CA ARG A 397 29.38 -26.41 31.19
C ARG A 397 29.94 -27.06 29.92
N ALA A 398 29.09 -27.32 28.94
CA ALA A 398 29.51 -27.87 27.64
C ALA A 398 30.35 -26.87 26.84
N LEU A 399 30.04 -25.57 26.91
CA LEU A 399 30.82 -24.52 26.29
C LEU A 399 32.19 -24.32 26.97
N ASP A 400 32.26 -24.41 28.30
CA ASP A 400 33.53 -24.37 29.04
C ASP A 400 34.46 -25.51 28.62
N TRP A 401 33.90 -26.72 28.46
CA TRP A 401 34.64 -27.86 27.95
C TRP A 401 35.11 -27.63 26.51
N LEU A 402 34.25 -27.12 25.63
CA LEU A 402 34.62 -26.76 24.26
C LEU A 402 35.72 -25.70 24.21
N ASP A 403 35.66 -24.68 25.06
CA ASP A 403 36.69 -23.64 25.15
C ASP A 403 38.04 -24.23 25.60
N ALA A 404 38.03 -25.25 26.48
CA ALA A 404 39.24 -25.93 26.96
C ALA A 404 39.83 -26.94 25.96
N HIS A 405 39.02 -27.54 25.08
CA HIS A 405 39.43 -28.63 24.17
C HIS A 405 39.53 -28.20 22.69
N GLN A 406 39.12 -26.98 22.35
CA GLN A 406 39.35 -26.43 21.01
C GLN A 406 40.83 -26.09 20.81
N CYS A 407 41.53 -26.94 20.05
CA CYS A 407 42.81 -26.59 19.47
C CYS A 407 42.61 -25.60 18.33
N ALA A 408 42.80 -24.30 18.58
CA ALA A 408 42.98 -23.33 17.51
C ALA A 408 44.17 -23.79 16.65
N ARG A 409 43.92 -24.37 15.47
CA ARG A 409 44.98 -24.53 14.47
C ARG A 409 45.28 -23.14 13.93
N PRO A 410 46.45 -22.55 14.22
CA PRO A 410 46.78 -21.23 13.72
C PRO A 410 46.93 -21.35 12.20
N VAL A 411 45.96 -20.85 11.46
CA VAL A 411 46.09 -20.69 10.01
C VAL A 411 46.86 -19.38 9.78
N PRO A 412 48.00 -19.39 9.08
CA PRO A 412 48.69 -18.17 8.69
C PRO A 412 47.71 -17.24 7.95
N ASP A 413 47.70 -15.96 8.29
CA ASP A 413 46.75 -14.96 7.75
C ASP A 413 45.26 -15.25 8.03
N ALA A 414 44.90 -15.94 9.12
CA ALA A 414 43.51 -16.02 9.55
C ALA A 414 42.87 -14.63 9.79
N PRO A 415 41.58 -14.42 9.45
CA PRO A 415 40.87 -13.19 9.79
C PRO A 415 40.74 -12.99 11.31
N ARG A 416 40.96 -11.74 11.75
CA ARG A 416 40.93 -11.33 13.16
C ARG A 416 39.58 -10.71 13.49
N VAL A 417 38.86 -11.31 14.44
CA VAL A 417 37.53 -10.86 14.85
C VAL A 417 37.60 -10.34 16.28
N VAL A 418 37.18 -9.11 16.51
CA VAL A 418 36.95 -8.60 17.87
C VAL A 418 35.48 -8.81 18.20
N LEU A 419 35.20 -9.57 19.25
CA LEU A 419 33.84 -9.96 19.62
C LEU A 419 33.55 -9.46 21.04
N GLY A 420 32.34 -8.98 21.31
CA GLY A 420 31.94 -8.59 22.66
C GLY A 420 30.45 -8.33 22.78
N ASN A 421 29.97 -8.20 24.02
CA ASN A 421 28.61 -7.75 24.28
C ASN A 421 28.53 -6.22 24.24
N ALA A 422 27.37 -5.71 23.80
CA ALA A 422 27.06 -4.29 23.91
C ALA A 422 27.16 -3.82 25.37
N PHE A 423 27.46 -2.54 25.58
CA PHE A 423 27.53 -1.94 26.92
C PHE A 423 26.22 -2.16 27.70
N GLU A 424 26.33 -2.48 28.99
CA GLU A 424 25.23 -2.92 29.89
C GLU A 424 24.61 -4.29 29.57
N ASP A 425 25.03 -4.98 28.50
CA ASP A 425 24.56 -6.33 28.18
C ASP A 425 25.44 -7.43 28.82
N HIS A 426 24.82 -8.26 29.66
CA HIS A 426 25.49 -9.28 30.47
C HIS A 426 25.20 -10.73 30.01
N HIS A 427 24.58 -10.92 28.84
CA HIS A 427 24.20 -12.24 28.34
C HIS A 427 25.26 -12.85 27.43
N ASP A 428 26.03 -13.82 27.92
CA ASP A 428 27.21 -14.35 27.23
C ASP A 428 26.92 -15.52 26.28
N LEU A 429 25.88 -16.31 26.50
CA LEU A 429 25.64 -17.57 25.78
C LEU A 429 25.73 -17.45 24.25
N GLY A 430 25.01 -16.49 23.67
CA GLY A 430 25.02 -16.26 22.23
C GLY A 430 26.40 -15.84 21.70
N ARG A 431 27.11 -14.97 22.43
CA ARG A 431 28.47 -14.56 22.11
C ARG A 431 29.42 -15.75 22.14
N ARG A 432 29.36 -16.59 23.18
CA ARG A 432 30.25 -17.75 23.35
C ARG A 432 30.05 -18.80 22.26
N LEU A 433 28.80 -19.07 21.86
CA LEU A 433 28.49 -19.95 20.73
C LEU A 433 29.10 -19.44 19.41
N VAL A 434 28.98 -18.14 19.15
CA VAL A 434 29.59 -17.50 17.97
C VAL A 434 31.12 -17.52 18.05
N ALA A 435 31.70 -17.27 19.24
CA ALA A 435 33.14 -17.33 19.46
C ALA A 435 33.71 -18.72 19.16
N ALA A 436 33.05 -19.78 19.66
CA ALA A 436 33.44 -21.16 19.42
C ALA A 436 33.29 -21.55 17.94
N ALA A 437 32.20 -21.17 17.28
CA ALA A 437 32.02 -21.41 15.84
C ALA A 437 33.08 -20.70 14.99
N LEU A 438 33.43 -19.45 15.31
CA LEU A 438 34.50 -18.72 14.64
C LEU A 438 35.88 -19.36 14.86
N ARG A 439 36.20 -19.78 16.07
CA ARG A 439 37.45 -20.49 16.37
C ARG A 439 37.55 -21.82 15.62
N GLY A 440 36.49 -22.63 15.65
CA GLY A 440 36.40 -23.88 14.88
C GLY A 440 36.51 -23.66 13.36
N ALA A 441 36.03 -22.52 12.88
CA ALA A 441 36.16 -22.11 11.48
C ALA A 441 37.52 -21.50 11.12
N GLY A 442 38.48 -21.47 12.05
CA GLY A 442 39.87 -21.04 11.84
C GLY A 442 40.12 -19.54 11.99
N PHE A 443 39.21 -18.77 12.60
CA PHE A 443 39.39 -17.34 12.85
C PHE A 443 40.21 -17.08 14.12
N VAL A 444 40.91 -15.94 14.16
CA VAL A 444 41.53 -15.43 15.40
C VAL A 444 40.51 -14.57 16.12
N VAL A 445 39.92 -15.09 17.20
CA VAL A 445 38.85 -14.41 17.95
C VAL A 445 39.41 -13.74 19.21
N HIS A 446 39.34 -12.41 19.25
CA HIS A 446 39.60 -11.58 20.42
C HIS A 446 38.28 -11.25 21.12
N ASP A 447 37.91 -12.08 22.08
CA ASP A 447 36.66 -11.92 22.84
C ASP A 447 36.86 -11.00 24.05
N LEU A 448 36.13 -9.88 24.06
CA LEU A 448 36.17 -8.82 25.07
C LEU A 448 35.25 -9.09 26.26
N GLY A 449 34.36 -10.08 26.17
CA GLY A 449 33.45 -10.45 27.26
C GLY A 449 32.18 -9.60 27.33
N LEU A 450 31.75 -9.34 28.57
CA LEU A 450 30.45 -8.74 28.89
C LEU A 450 30.53 -7.22 29.07
N SER A 451 29.42 -6.52 28.82
CA SER A 451 29.25 -5.08 29.04
C SER A 451 30.44 -4.23 28.55
N VAL A 452 30.81 -4.39 27.28
CA VAL A 452 32.03 -3.78 26.74
C VAL A 452 31.75 -2.33 26.31
N SER A 453 32.60 -1.39 26.75
CA SER A 453 32.48 0.02 26.34
C SER A 453 32.91 0.23 24.90
N ASN A 454 32.38 1.27 24.24
CA ASN A 454 32.76 1.58 22.85
C ASN A 454 34.25 1.89 22.72
N GLU A 455 34.86 2.55 23.71
CA GLU A 455 36.29 2.83 23.76
C GLU A 455 37.12 1.55 23.81
N THR A 456 36.63 0.52 24.51
CA THR A 456 37.31 -0.78 24.62
C THR A 456 37.28 -1.52 23.29
N PHE A 457 36.14 -1.50 22.58
CA PHE A 457 36.04 -2.03 21.22
C PHE A 457 37.00 -1.32 20.26
N VAL A 458 37.04 0.02 20.29
CA VAL A 458 37.93 0.84 19.45
C VAL A 458 39.40 0.54 19.75
N ALA A 459 39.78 0.52 21.02
CA ALA A 459 41.14 0.26 21.45
C ALA A 459 41.61 -1.14 21.00
N LYS A 460 40.80 -2.18 21.23
CA LYS A 460 41.16 -3.54 20.83
C LYS A 460 41.18 -3.69 19.31
N ALA A 461 40.21 -3.12 18.59
CA ALA A 461 40.17 -3.18 17.14
C ALA A 461 41.41 -2.56 16.49
N ARG A 462 41.93 -1.48 17.07
CA ARG A 462 43.20 -0.86 16.66
C ARG A 462 44.41 -1.73 16.99
N GLU A 463 44.48 -2.25 18.22
CA GLU A 463 45.60 -3.07 18.70
C GLU A 463 45.83 -4.31 17.82
N VAL A 464 44.74 -4.99 17.43
CA VAL A 464 44.82 -6.26 16.71
C VAL A 464 44.66 -6.12 15.19
N ASP A 465 44.47 -4.91 14.67
CA ASP A 465 44.05 -4.64 13.28
C ASP A 465 42.87 -5.54 12.87
N ALA A 466 41.75 -5.40 13.60
CA ALA A 466 40.59 -6.29 13.47
C ALA A 466 39.99 -6.22 12.06
N ASP A 467 39.71 -7.38 11.46
CA ASP A 467 39.04 -7.51 10.17
C ASP A 467 37.53 -7.27 10.28
N VAL A 468 36.92 -7.70 11.38
CA VAL A 468 35.49 -7.55 11.65
C VAL A 468 35.27 -7.34 13.16
N ILE A 469 34.29 -6.53 13.54
CA ILE A 469 33.82 -6.41 14.92
C ILE A 469 32.45 -7.08 15.02
N GLY A 470 32.30 -8.03 15.95
CA GLY A 470 31.03 -8.66 16.28
C GLY A 470 30.48 -8.10 17.59
N VAL A 471 29.20 -7.73 17.61
CA VAL A 471 28.50 -7.23 18.79
C VAL A 471 27.29 -8.11 19.09
N SER A 472 27.25 -8.69 20.29
CA SER A 472 26.09 -9.44 20.79
C SER A 472 25.22 -8.55 21.69
N ALA A 473 23.91 -8.55 21.46
CA ALA A 473 22.93 -7.86 22.30
C ALA A 473 21.66 -8.72 22.44
N LEU A 474 21.27 -9.03 23.68
CA LEU A 474 20.04 -9.78 23.94
C LEU A 474 18.81 -8.86 24.07
N LEU A 475 19.01 -7.61 24.48
CA LEU A 475 17.93 -6.66 24.75
C LEU A 475 17.84 -5.57 23.67
N LEU A 476 16.63 -5.14 23.32
CA LEU A 476 16.45 -4.13 22.26
C LEU A 476 17.15 -2.79 22.58
N HIS A 477 17.20 -2.41 23.86
CA HIS A 477 17.83 -1.15 24.30
C HIS A 477 19.37 -1.20 24.28
N THR A 478 19.98 -2.38 24.43
CA THR A 478 21.43 -2.55 24.26
C THR A 478 21.78 -2.64 22.77
N ALA A 479 20.94 -3.30 21.97
CA ALA A 479 21.05 -3.33 20.51
C ALA A 479 20.96 -1.92 19.88
N SER A 480 20.10 -1.04 20.40
CA SER A 480 19.97 0.34 19.89
C SER A 480 21.21 1.23 20.10
N ARG A 481 22.21 0.78 20.86
CA ARG A 481 23.47 1.52 21.08
C ARG A 481 24.54 1.24 20.03
N ILE A 482 24.34 0.28 19.12
CA ILE A 482 25.29 -0.04 18.04
C ILE A 482 25.68 1.18 17.16
N PRO A 483 24.78 2.13 16.84
CA PRO A 483 25.16 3.36 16.13
C PRO A 483 26.22 4.19 16.88
N GLU A 484 26.22 4.17 18.22
CA GLU A 484 27.21 4.89 19.02
C GLU A 484 28.61 4.26 18.88
N LEU A 485 28.68 2.92 18.79
CA LEU A 485 29.93 2.22 18.49
C LEU A 485 30.43 2.54 17.08
N LYS A 486 29.55 2.56 16.07
CA LYS A 486 29.91 2.94 14.69
C LYS A 486 30.49 4.36 14.63
N ARG A 487 29.88 5.31 15.36
CA ARG A 487 30.42 6.68 15.49
C ARG A 487 31.78 6.69 16.17
N ALA A 488 31.94 6.00 17.30
CA ALA A 488 33.23 5.93 18.00
C ALA A 488 34.35 5.32 17.14
N LEU A 489 34.04 4.29 16.32
CA LEU A 489 34.98 3.73 15.34
C LEU A 489 35.31 4.74 14.24
N SER A 490 34.32 5.46 13.71
CA SER A 490 34.53 6.50 12.70
C SER A 490 35.41 7.64 13.22
N ASP A 491 35.13 8.15 14.41
CA ASP A 491 35.91 9.23 15.07
C ASP A 491 37.36 8.81 15.32
N ALA A 492 37.60 7.51 15.54
CA ALA A 492 38.91 6.91 15.69
C ALA A 492 39.61 6.54 14.37
N GLY A 493 39.02 6.84 13.21
CA GLY A 493 39.57 6.50 11.89
C GLY A 493 39.51 5.01 11.55
N LEU A 494 38.61 4.27 12.19
CA LEU A 494 38.39 2.82 12.02
C LEU A 494 37.02 2.48 11.40
N GLY A 495 36.31 3.47 10.84
CA GLY A 495 34.96 3.29 10.28
C GLY A 495 34.89 2.31 9.09
N HIS A 496 36.03 1.94 8.50
CA HIS A 496 36.14 0.92 7.44
C HIS A 496 36.07 -0.52 7.96
N ILE A 497 36.12 -0.73 9.28
CA ILE A 497 35.96 -2.07 9.87
C ILE A 497 34.46 -2.39 9.94
N PRO A 498 33.98 -3.45 9.28
CA PRO A 498 32.58 -3.84 9.34
C PRO A 498 32.18 -4.29 10.75
N VAL A 499 30.99 -3.88 11.18
CA VAL A 499 30.36 -4.24 12.46
C VAL A 499 29.18 -5.15 12.19
N VAL A 500 29.27 -6.39 12.65
CA VAL A 500 28.18 -7.38 12.60
C VAL A 500 27.46 -7.37 13.94
N ALA A 501 26.16 -7.15 13.93
CA ALA A 501 25.32 -7.16 15.12
C ALA A 501 24.50 -8.45 15.18
N GLY A 502 24.33 -9.02 16.37
CA GLY A 502 23.54 -10.23 16.57
C GLY A 502 22.94 -10.33 17.97
N GLY A 503 22.12 -11.36 18.16
CA GLY A 503 21.36 -11.61 19.39
C GLY A 503 19.85 -11.53 19.17
N ALA A 504 19.07 -11.77 20.22
CA ALA A 504 17.63 -12.04 20.11
C ALA A 504 16.81 -10.98 19.34
N PRO A 505 17.04 -9.66 19.49
CA PRO A 505 16.28 -8.65 18.74
C PRO A 505 16.41 -8.82 17.23
N PHE A 506 17.60 -9.17 16.73
CA PHE A 506 17.88 -9.38 15.32
C PHE A 506 17.33 -10.70 14.76
N LEU A 507 16.95 -11.65 15.64
CA LEU A 507 16.22 -12.87 15.24
C LEU A 507 14.74 -12.57 15.01
N VAL A 508 14.15 -11.71 15.85
CA VAL A 508 12.74 -11.30 15.74
C VAL A 508 12.55 -10.39 14.54
N ASP A 509 13.45 -9.41 14.36
CA ASP A 509 13.44 -8.51 13.22
C ASP A 509 14.85 -8.42 12.59
N PRO A 510 15.14 -9.24 11.58
CA PRO A 510 16.41 -9.21 10.85
C PRO A 510 16.64 -7.93 10.05
N GLN A 511 15.72 -6.96 9.97
CA GLN A 511 15.97 -5.66 9.35
C GLN A 511 16.51 -4.63 10.36
N LEU A 512 16.55 -4.95 11.66
CA LEU A 512 17.07 -4.06 12.69
C LEU A 512 18.53 -3.68 12.48
N TYR A 513 19.34 -4.53 11.84
CA TYR A 513 20.74 -4.21 11.58
C TYR A 513 20.87 -2.98 10.65
N HIS A 514 19.99 -2.82 9.66
CA HIS A 514 19.94 -1.61 8.82
C HIS A 514 19.57 -0.38 9.65
N ARG A 515 18.58 -0.51 10.53
CA ARG A 515 18.12 0.60 11.40
C ARG A 515 19.18 1.02 12.42
N PHE A 516 20.01 0.08 12.88
CA PHE A 516 21.09 0.33 13.83
C PHE A 516 22.47 0.47 13.17
N GLU A 517 22.51 0.71 11.85
CA GLU A 517 23.71 1.03 11.10
C GLU A 517 24.83 -0.05 11.16
N ALA A 518 24.46 -1.29 11.46
CA ALA A 518 25.38 -2.43 11.36
C ALA A 518 25.50 -2.89 9.91
N ASP A 519 26.60 -3.58 9.61
CA ASP A 519 26.94 -4.05 8.26
C ASP A 519 26.36 -5.44 7.94
N GLY A 520 25.76 -6.11 8.94
CA GLY A 520 25.00 -7.35 8.77
C GLY A 520 24.56 -7.97 10.09
N THR A 521 23.75 -9.02 10.01
CA THR A 521 23.34 -9.87 11.14
C THR A 521 23.30 -11.35 10.73
N GLY A 522 23.63 -12.25 11.66
CA GLY A 522 23.52 -13.70 11.50
C GLY A 522 22.36 -14.26 12.33
N ARG A 523 21.67 -15.30 11.85
CA ARG A 523 20.55 -15.92 12.57
C ARG A 523 20.97 -17.05 13.51
N ASN A 524 22.19 -17.55 13.35
CA ASN A 524 22.80 -18.60 14.15
C ASN A 524 24.33 -18.51 14.01
N PRO A 525 25.12 -19.30 14.75
CA PRO A 525 26.58 -19.27 14.66
C PRO A 525 27.13 -19.56 13.26
N ASP A 526 26.52 -20.46 12.48
CA ASP A 526 26.97 -20.79 11.11
C ASP A 526 26.76 -19.62 10.13
N ASP A 527 25.62 -18.94 10.24
CA ASP A 527 25.33 -17.72 9.49
C ASP A 527 26.33 -16.62 9.84
N ALA A 528 26.65 -16.46 11.13
CA ALA A 528 27.64 -15.50 11.59
C ALA A 528 29.03 -15.80 11.00
N VAL A 529 29.46 -17.07 10.99
CA VAL A 529 30.72 -17.49 10.36
C VAL A 529 30.73 -17.17 8.86
N ARG A 530 29.65 -17.46 8.13
CA ARG A 530 29.54 -17.16 6.69
C ARG A 530 29.62 -15.66 6.41
N LEU A 531 28.84 -14.87 7.13
CA LEU A 531 28.79 -13.41 6.98
C LEU A 531 30.14 -12.76 7.33
N ILE A 532 30.74 -13.11 8.47
CA ILE A 532 32.02 -12.57 8.91
C ILE A 532 33.14 -12.95 7.93
N ARG A 533 33.12 -14.17 7.37
CA ARG A 533 34.07 -14.57 6.32
C ARG A 533 33.96 -13.67 5.08
N GLN A 534 32.74 -13.42 4.61
CA GLN A 534 32.49 -12.58 3.44
C GLN A 534 32.98 -11.14 3.67
N LEU A 535 32.63 -10.55 4.82
CA LEU A 535 33.02 -9.17 5.16
C LEU A 535 34.53 -9.03 5.36
N ALA A 536 35.18 -10.00 6.01
CA ALA A 536 36.63 -10.02 6.16
C ALA A 536 37.36 -10.10 4.81
N GLN A 537 36.87 -10.92 3.87
CA GLN A 537 37.43 -11.04 2.52
C GLN A 537 37.27 -9.72 1.74
N GLN A 538 36.12 -9.08 1.80
CA GLN A 538 35.88 -7.79 1.14
C GLN A 538 36.82 -6.69 1.66
N LYS A 539 37.00 -6.59 2.98
CA LYS A 539 37.93 -5.62 3.58
C LYS A 539 39.38 -5.87 3.15
N ARG A 540 39.82 -7.13 3.17
CA ARG A 540 41.19 -7.50 2.81
C ARG A 540 41.46 -7.32 1.32
N GLY A 541 40.50 -7.62 0.44
CA GLY A 541 40.59 -7.35 -0.99
C GLY A 541 40.59 -5.86 -1.35
N ALA A 542 40.03 -4.99 -0.49
CA ALA A 542 40.12 -3.53 -0.66
C ALA A 542 41.45 -2.91 -0.19
N ARG A 543 42.30 -3.70 0.49
CA ARG A 543 43.65 -3.29 0.95
C ARG A 543 44.78 -3.76 0.03
N SER A 544 44.53 -4.71 -0.90
CA SER A 544 45.46 -5.14 -1.96
C SER A 544 45.24 -4.34 -3.22
#